data_AF-A0A6N6RJ70-F1
#
_entry.id   AF-A0A6N6RJ70-F1
#
_cell.length_a   1.000
_cell.length_b   1.000
_cell.length_c   1.000
_cell.angle_alpha   90.00
_cell.angle_beta   90.00
_cell.angle_gamma   90.00
#
_symmetry.space_group_name_H-M   'P 1'
#
loop_
_entity.id
_entity.type
_entity.pdbx_description
1 polymer ?
#
loop_
_entity_poly.entity_id
_entity_poly.type
_entity_poly.pdbx_seq_one_letter_code
_entity_poly.pdbx_strand_id
1 'polypeptide(L)'
;MKKVYGLLLTILFFNIFAQAQNNERIKVMTYNLLNYRNTTNWCDGTNNSSSQKDGYLETIVNHISPHILICQEVGANSGVPTDRILTNALNTNGVNHWAKATYTNNSFSDLVNAAFYDTRYVGLHSQSYISVDGNNQNLVRVIDFYRFYYKDSLLGGLDPDTTFFTVIGVHLKAGSSTSDQNQRNAATLATMQYIQTQVQDDNVILCGDLNINTGASTAFQNLVSYSVAGVRLYDPLNEVGNWYNDYGSRYIHTQSTRTSNTNNGCFSGGGLDDRYDHILVSDEILNGAEGIEYVVNSFQVIGNDGEHFNDDITDGVNLSVPANVLSALHGMSDHLPVVLEIDIEKKSVGLPESKFGGDQIRVAQLTEDLIRIEWPHNLGEASKLEIVDLNGRTIMELKPDNTRIEMNVGSLPNGLLFARVTLQNGRVAMTKFIKR
;
A
#
# COMPACT_ATOMS: atom_id res chain seq x y z
N MET A 1 50.19 -43.66 20.89
CA MET A 1 50.33 -42.49 19.99
C MET A 1 48.98 -42.24 19.34
N LYS A 2 48.27 -41.17 19.75
CA LYS A 2 46.92 -40.83 19.27
C LYS A 2 47.03 -40.16 17.90
N LYS A 3 46.34 -40.70 16.89
CA LYS A 3 46.20 -40.08 15.57
C LYS A 3 45.16 -38.98 15.65
N VAL A 4 45.56 -37.75 15.36
CA VAL A 4 44.65 -36.60 15.20
C VAL A 4 44.29 -36.52 13.72
N TYR A 5 43.02 -36.74 13.39
CA TYR A 5 42.47 -36.46 12.06
C TYR A 5 42.07 -34.99 12.03
N GLY A 6 42.76 -34.19 11.23
CA GLY A 6 42.39 -32.80 10.97
C GLY A 6 41.19 -32.74 10.04
N LEU A 7 40.06 -32.24 10.55
CA LEU A 7 38.89 -31.90 9.76
C LEU A 7 39.18 -30.59 9.00
N LEU A 8 39.32 -30.67 7.67
CA LEU A 8 39.45 -29.49 6.82
C LEU A 8 38.04 -28.89 6.62
N LEU A 9 37.77 -27.74 7.23
CA LEU A 9 36.51 -27.02 7.08
C LEU A 9 36.57 -26.16 5.81
N THR A 10 36.01 -26.65 4.71
CA THR A 10 35.87 -25.89 3.47
C THR A 10 34.74 -24.87 3.64
N ILE A 11 35.09 -23.60 3.87
CA ILE A 11 34.13 -22.50 3.90
C ILE A 11 33.71 -22.19 2.45
N LEU A 12 32.55 -22.71 2.05
CA LEU A 12 31.84 -22.27 0.84
C LEU A 12 31.31 -20.86 1.09
N PHE A 13 32.04 -19.86 0.59
CA PHE A 13 31.50 -18.50 0.42
C PHE A 13 30.38 -18.55 -0.63
N PHE A 14 29.15 -18.78 -0.18
CA PHE A 14 27.99 -18.39 -0.97
C PHE A 14 28.00 -16.87 -1.07
N ASN A 15 28.33 -16.35 -2.26
CA ASN A 15 28.02 -14.98 -2.62
C ASN A 15 26.49 -14.86 -2.63
N ILE A 16 25.92 -14.44 -1.51
CA ILE A 16 24.55 -13.98 -1.45
C ILE A 16 24.56 -12.66 -2.20
N PHE A 17 24.10 -12.67 -3.44
CA PHE A 17 23.81 -11.43 -4.17
C PHE A 17 22.72 -10.71 -3.36
N ALA A 18 23.13 -9.68 -2.61
CA ALA A 18 22.20 -8.69 -2.11
C ALA A 18 21.61 -7.98 -3.33
N GLN A 19 20.44 -8.44 -3.80
CA GLN A 19 19.60 -7.61 -4.67
C GLN A 19 19.21 -6.42 -3.79
N ALA A 20 19.70 -5.22 -4.12
CA ALA A 20 19.14 -4.02 -3.52
C ALA A 20 17.64 -4.02 -3.82
N GLN A 21 16.80 -3.96 -2.79
CA GLN A 21 15.37 -3.74 -3.00
C GLN A 21 15.22 -2.33 -3.58
N ASN A 22 14.81 -2.26 -4.84
CA ASN A 22 14.50 -1.00 -5.51
C ASN A 22 13.13 -0.44 -5.10
N ASN A 23 12.55 -0.91 -3.99
CA ASN A 23 11.24 -0.49 -3.53
C ASN A 23 11.33 0.17 -2.14
N GLU A 24 10.39 1.06 -1.85
CA GLU A 24 10.10 1.56 -0.51
C GLU A 24 8.82 0.91 0.01
N ARG A 25 8.82 0.46 1.26
CA ARG A 25 7.64 -0.18 1.85
C ARG A 25 6.81 0.83 2.61
N ILE A 26 5.58 1.06 2.14
CA ILE A 26 4.60 1.93 2.78
C ILE A 26 3.53 1.09 3.45
N LYS A 27 3.12 1.49 4.65
CA LYS A 27 2.11 0.80 5.46
C LYS A 27 0.92 1.72 5.61
N VAL A 28 -0.23 1.28 5.12
CA VAL A 28 -1.50 2.01 5.20
C VAL A 28 -2.32 1.39 6.32
N MET A 29 -2.76 2.22 7.26
CA MET A 29 -3.63 1.83 8.37
C MET A 29 -4.95 2.57 8.27
N THR A 30 -6.05 1.86 8.49
CA THR A 30 -7.36 2.46 8.74
C THR A 30 -7.87 2.09 10.12
N TYR A 31 -8.52 3.03 10.81
CA TYR A 31 -9.00 2.78 12.17
C TYR A 31 -10.21 3.64 12.55
N ASN A 32 -11.35 3.01 12.83
CA ASN A 32 -12.47 3.66 13.49
C ASN A 32 -12.12 3.94 14.96
N LEU A 33 -12.09 5.22 15.34
CA LEU A 33 -11.66 5.68 16.65
C LEU A 33 -12.80 5.81 17.67
N LEU A 34 -14.03 5.38 17.36
CA LEU A 34 -15.22 5.43 18.19
C LEU A 34 -15.46 6.80 18.86
N ASN A 35 -16.28 7.64 18.24
CA ASN A 35 -16.69 8.95 18.74
C ASN A 35 -15.54 9.80 19.32
N TYR A 36 -14.35 9.77 18.71
CA TYR A 36 -13.19 10.48 19.23
C TYR A 36 -13.46 11.99 19.31
N ARG A 37 -13.59 12.47 20.55
CA ARG A 37 -13.93 13.87 20.87
C ARG A 37 -15.24 14.36 20.23
N ASN A 38 -16.13 13.43 19.88
CA ASN A 38 -17.53 13.70 19.65
C ASN A 38 -18.28 13.64 20.99
N THR A 39 -19.38 14.37 21.14
CA THR A 39 -20.18 14.38 22.36
C THR A 39 -21.64 14.18 22.02
N THR A 40 -22.22 13.10 22.55
CA THR A 40 -23.63 12.75 22.46
C THR A 40 -24.21 12.64 23.87
N ASN A 41 -25.52 12.39 23.99
CA ASN A 41 -26.18 12.21 25.30
C ASN A 41 -25.74 10.94 26.05
N TRP A 42 -25.08 10.00 25.38
CA TRP A 42 -24.71 8.69 25.91
C TRP A 42 -23.20 8.38 25.74
N CYS A 43 -22.48 9.20 24.97
CA CYS A 43 -21.04 9.11 24.82
C CYS A 43 -20.40 10.50 24.85
N ASP A 44 -19.62 10.79 25.89
CA ASP A 44 -18.97 12.07 26.11
C ASP A 44 -17.56 11.91 26.74
N GLY A 45 -16.92 13.01 27.13
CA GLY A 45 -15.59 12.95 27.72
C GLY A 45 -15.48 12.19 29.06
N THR A 46 -16.59 11.89 29.73
CA THR A 46 -16.60 11.16 31.01
C THR A 46 -16.49 9.65 30.83
N ASN A 47 -17.06 9.12 29.73
CA ASN A 47 -17.04 7.69 29.40
C ASN A 47 -16.28 7.38 28.09
N ASN A 48 -15.81 8.38 27.36
CA ASN A 48 -14.98 8.28 26.16
C ASN A 48 -13.92 9.40 26.15
N SER A 49 -13.08 9.42 27.19
CA SER A 49 -12.10 10.47 27.43
C SER A 49 -11.07 10.59 26.29
N SER A 50 -11.06 11.75 25.62
CA SER A 50 -10.06 12.03 24.60
C SER A 50 -8.62 11.94 25.13
N SER A 51 -8.35 12.33 26.38
CA SER A 51 -6.99 12.24 26.94
C SER A 51 -6.51 10.80 27.14
N GLN A 52 -7.41 9.86 27.40
CA GLN A 52 -7.04 8.44 27.47
C GLN A 52 -6.81 7.89 26.07
N LYS A 53 -7.72 8.23 25.14
CA LYS A 53 -7.61 7.85 23.72
C LYS A 53 -6.33 8.38 23.06
N ASP A 54 -5.87 9.58 23.41
CA ASP A 54 -4.59 10.13 22.95
C ASP A 54 -3.44 9.12 23.24
N GLY A 55 -3.32 8.67 24.49
CA GLY A 55 -2.28 7.74 24.91
C GLY A 55 -2.45 6.32 24.37
N TYR A 56 -3.69 5.86 24.21
CA TYR A 56 -3.97 4.58 23.55
C TYR A 56 -3.56 4.61 22.08
N LEU A 57 -3.97 5.64 21.34
CA LEU A 57 -3.63 5.80 19.94
C LEU A 57 -2.12 5.96 19.74
N GLU A 58 -1.44 6.72 20.61
CA GLU A 58 0.03 6.79 20.63
C GLU A 58 0.67 5.40 20.78
N THR A 59 0.21 4.61 21.76
CA THR A 59 0.72 3.25 22.02
C THR A 59 0.53 2.35 20.80
N ILE A 60 -0.65 2.41 20.17
CA ILE A 60 -1.01 1.61 19.00
C ILE A 60 -0.18 2.02 17.77
N VAL A 61 -0.10 3.32 17.46
CA VAL A 61 0.65 3.84 16.32
C VAL A 61 2.14 3.55 16.47
N ASN A 62 2.71 3.70 17.66
CA ASN A 62 4.11 3.36 17.92
C ASN A 62 4.40 1.86 17.72
N HIS A 63 3.44 0.99 18.06
CA HIS A 63 3.58 -0.44 17.82
C HIS A 63 3.48 -0.80 16.32
N ILE A 64 2.48 -0.27 15.62
CA ILE A 64 2.19 -0.62 14.22
C ILE A 64 3.18 0.06 13.26
N SER A 65 3.63 1.27 13.60
CA SER A 65 4.45 2.15 12.77
C SER A 65 3.88 2.32 11.34
N PRO A 66 2.64 2.80 11.18
CA PRO A 66 2.08 3.08 9.86
C PRO A 66 2.73 4.31 9.24
N HIS A 67 2.65 4.41 7.91
CA HIS A 67 3.10 5.57 7.14
C HIS A 67 1.92 6.48 6.75
N ILE A 68 0.73 5.89 6.56
CA ILE A 68 -0.53 6.59 6.32
C ILE A 68 -1.56 6.03 7.31
N LEU A 69 -2.32 6.92 7.95
CA LEU A 69 -3.39 6.58 8.87
C LEU A 69 -4.67 7.30 8.46
N ILE A 70 -5.71 6.54 8.14
CA ILE A 70 -7.05 7.04 7.85
C ILE A 70 -7.99 6.67 9.01
N CYS A 71 -8.43 7.68 9.75
CA CYS A 71 -9.31 7.50 10.90
C CYS A 71 -10.77 7.73 10.54
N GLN A 72 -11.66 6.96 11.15
CA GLN A 72 -13.11 7.22 11.16
C GLN A 72 -13.56 7.65 12.56
N GLU A 73 -14.78 8.20 12.64
CA GLU A 73 -15.40 8.66 13.89
C GLU A 73 -14.63 9.71 14.67
N VAL A 74 -13.98 10.62 13.96
CA VAL A 74 -13.41 11.82 14.57
C VAL A 74 -14.49 12.89 14.67
N GLY A 75 -14.62 13.57 15.81
CA GLY A 75 -15.65 14.59 16.00
C GLY A 75 -15.57 15.75 14.98
N ALA A 76 -16.73 16.25 14.55
CA ALA A 76 -16.87 17.30 13.53
C ALA A 76 -16.70 18.75 14.05
N ASN A 77 -15.81 18.97 15.02
CA ASN A 77 -15.63 20.29 15.63
C ASN A 77 -14.52 21.08 14.93
N SER A 78 -14.80 21.53 13.70
CA SER A 78 -13.96 22.45 12.90
C SER A 78 -12.47 22.05 12.83
N GLY A 79 -12.18 20.75 12.71
CA GLY A 79 -10.81 20.23 12.63
C GLY A 79 -10.04 20.17 13.95
N VAL A 80 -10.55 20.73 15.05
CA VAL A 80 -9.84 20.72 16.34
C VAL A 80 -9.61 19.27 16.84
N PRO A 81 -10.51 18.29 16.64
CA PRO A 81 -10.22 16.90 17.01
C PRO A 81 -9.05 16.30 16.21
N THR A 82 -8.91 16.63 14.92
CA THR A 82 -7.79 16.15 14.11
C THR A 82 -6.48 16.84 14.49
N ASP A 83 -6.51 18.13 14.86
CA ASP A 83 -5.35 18.82 15.45
C ASP A 83 -4.87 18.11 16.70
N ARG A 84 -5.80 17.72 17.59
CA ARG A 84 -5.46 17.02 18.83
C ARG A 84 -4.81 15.66 18.57
N ILE A 85 -5.36 14.85 17.65
CA ILE A 85 -4.72 13.57 17.29
C ILE A 85 -3.28 13.82 16.84
N LEU A 86 -3.08 14.80 15.94
CA LEU A 86 -1.76 15.13 15.44
C LEU A 86 -0.80 15.50 16.57
N THR A 87 -1.19 16.37 17.50
CA THR A 87 -0.29 16.90 18.53
C THR A 87 -0.15 16.01 19.77
N ASN A 88 -1.16 15.21 20.08
CA ASN A 88 -1.22 14.47 21.35
C ASN A 88 -1.08 12.95 21.18
N ALA A 89 -1.15 12.42 19.96
CA ALA A 89 -0.98 10.99 19.72
C ALA A 89 0.10 10.68 18.68
N LEU A 90 0.27 11.52 17.66
CA LEU A 90 1.18 11.24 16.54
C LEU A 90 2.53 11.96 16.64
N ASN A 91 2.54 13.26 16.92
CA ASN A 91 3.75 14.08 17.08
C ASN A 91 4.07 14.33 18.56
N THR A 92 4.27 13.24 19.30
CA THR A 92 4.62 13.22 20.72
C THR A 92 6.01 12.64 20.94
N ASN A 93 6.58 12.81 22.13
CA ASN A 93 7.83 12.15 22.53
C ASN A 93 9.01 12.33 21.54
N GLY A 94 9.10 13.50 20.90
CA GLY A 94 10.16 13.84 19.93
C GLY A 94 9.83 13.49 18.48
N VAL A 95 8.71 12.81 18.22
CA VAL A 95 8.16 12.63 16.88
C VAL A 95 7.59 13.96 16.37
N ASN A 96 7.95 14.34 15.14
CA ASN A 96 7.56 15.60 14.52
C ASN A 96 7.36 15.50 13.01
N HIS A 97 7.23 14.28 12.49
CA HIS A 97 7.15 14.02 11.05
C HIS A 97 5.74 13.71 10.55
N TRP A 98 4.74 13.58 11.43
CA TRP A 98 3.36 13.45 10.97
C TRP A 98 2.80 14.79 10.50
N ALA A 99 2.05 14.75 9.41
CA ALA A 99 1.16 15.82 8.99
C ALA A 99 -0.26 15.28 8.84
N LYS A 100 -1.23 16.18 8.63
CA LYS A 100 -2.63 15.82 8.42
C LYS A 100 -3.20 16.45 7.15
N ALA A 101 -4.25 15.84 6.63
CA ALA A 101 -5.08 16.43 5.60
C ALA A 101 -6.01 17.51 6.18
N THR A 102 -6.66 18.26 5.28
CA THR A 102 -7.61 19.32 5.67
C THR A 102 -8.90 18.68 6.20
N TYR A 103 -9.49 19.31 7.21
CA TYR A 103 -10.80 18.92 7.74
C TYR A 103 -11.91 19.14 6.70
N THR A 104 -12.79 18.14 6.56
CA THR A 104 -13.92 18.11 5.62
C THR A 104 -15.17 17.62 6.34
N ASN A 105 -16.33 18.16 5.99
CA ASN A 105 -17.62 17.80 6.58
C ASN A 105 -18.76 18.23 5.65
N ASN A 106 -19.93 17.60 5.79
CA ASN A 106 -21.15 17.90 5.01
C ASN A 106 -22.11 18.90 5.70
N SER A 107 -21.60 19.66 6.69
CA SER A 107 -22.30 20.62 7.56
C SER A 107 -23.28 20.06 8.59
N PHE A 108 -23.53 18.75 8.63
CA PHE A 108 -24.51 18.16 9.56
C PHE A 108 -24.05 16.87 10.25
N SER A 109 -23.04 16.17 9.72
CA SER A 109 -22.50 15.00 10.40
C SER A 109 -21.68 15.42 11.60
N ASP A 110 -21.91 14.79 12.75
CA ASP A 110 -21.11 15.00 13.97
C ASP A 110 -19.77 14.26 13.92
N LEU A 111 -19.56 13.42 12.90
CA LEU A 111 -18.39 12.57 12.72
C LEU A 111 -17.79 12.75 11.33
N VAL A 112 -16.47 12.72 11.24
CA VAL A 112 -15.70 12.89 10.00
C VAL A 112 -14.62 11.82 9.88
N ASN A 113 -14.10 11.65 8.66
CA ASN A 113 -12.85 10.95 8.45
C ASN A 113 -11.67 11.92 8.68
N ALA A 114 -10.49 11.39 8.94
CA ALA A 114 -9.28 12.17 9.07
C ALA A 114 -8.06 11.40 8.55
N ALA A 115 -7.28 12.01 7.67
CA ALA A 115 -6.03 11.43 7.19
C ALA A 115 -4.81 12.07 7.85
N PHE A 116 -3.86 11.21 8.22
CA PHE A 116 -2.54 11.56 8.73
C PHE A 116 -1.48 10.79 7.95
N TYR A 117 -0.31 11.39 7.78
CA TYR A 117 0.76 10.77 6.99
C TYR A 117 2.15 11.16 7.49
N ASP A 118 3.11 10.25 7.36
CA ASP A 118 4.51 10.48 7.65
C ASP A 118 5.17 11.25 6.48
N THR A 119 5.51 12.51 6.75
CA THR A 119 6.09 13.45 5.78
C THR A 119 7.50 13.07 5.31
N ARG A 120 8.14 12.07 5.93
CA ARG A 120 9.41 11.51 5.45
C ARG A 120 9.23 10.62 4.23
N TYR A 121 8.06 9.99 4.10
CA TYR A 121 7.79 9.00 3.05
C TYR A 121 6.85 9.51 1.97
N VAL A 122 5.80 10.23 2.36
CA VAL A 122 4.76 10.68 1.43
C VAL A 122 4.40 12.15 1.65
N GLY A 123 3.89 12.80 0.60
CA GLY A 123 3.28 14.12 0.69
C GLY A 123 1.85 14.11 0.17
N LEU A 124 0.99 14.96 0.74
CA LEU A 124 -0.36 15.18 0.21
C LEU A 124 -0.28 16.17 -0.95
N HIS A 125 -0.60 15.73 -2.17
CA HIS A 125 -0.64 16.57 -3.36
C HIS A 125 -1.93 17.37 -3.44
N SER A 126 -3.07 16.69 -3.29
CA SER A 126 -4.39 17.32 -3.36
C SER A 126 -5.41 16.52 -2.56
N GLN A 127 -6.50 17.19 -2.19
CA GLN A 127 -7.61 16.58 -1.49
C GLN A 127 -8.92 17.03 -2.14
N SER A 128 -9.87 16.10 -2.25
CA SER A 128 -11.26 16.38 -2.59
C SER A 128 -12.18 15.52 -1.74
N TYR A 129 -13.49 15.74 -1.87
CA TYR A 129 -14.49 14.92 -1.21
C TYR A 129 -15.79 14.93 -1.99
N ILE A 130 -16.65 13.94 -1.74
CA ILE A 130 -18.05 13.95 -2.16
C ILE A 130 -18.96 14.00 -0.92
N SER A 131 -20.05 14.76 -1.02
CA SER A 131 -21.05 14.92 0.03
C SER A 131 -22.48 14.58 -0.43
N VAL A 132 -22.65 14.27 -1.71
CA VAL A 132 -23.93 13.88 -2.32
C VAL A 132 -23.77 12.65 -3.21
N ASP A 133 -24.85 11.90 -3.38
CA ASP A 133 -24.91 10.77 -4.32
C ASP A 133 -25.20 11.22 -5.76
N GLY A 134 -25.30 10.25 -6.69
CA GLY A 134 -25.60 10.51 -8.11
C GLY A 134 -26.98 11.14 -8.37
N ASN A 135 -27.88 11.18 -7.38
CA ASN A 135 -29.18 11.85 -7.42
C ASN A 135 -29.19 13.17 -6.64
N ASN A 136 -28.01 13.69 -6.31
CA ASN A 136 -27.81 14.91 -5.53
C ASN A 136 -28.48 14.87 -4.15
N GLN A 137 -28.60 13.68 -3.54
CA GLN A 137 -29.03 13.49 -2.16
C GLN A 137 -27.82 13.47 -1.23
N ASN A 138 -27.95 14.07 -0.05
CA ASN A 138 -26.84 14.14 0.91
C ASN A 138 -26.39 12.74 1.37
N LEU A 139 -25.09 12.48 1.28
CA LEU A 139 -24.45 11.35 1.94
C LEU A 139 -24.39 11.61 3.44
N VAL A 140 -24.55 10.55 4.23
CA VAL A 140 -24.57 10.61 5.71
C VAL A 140 -23.27 11.22 6.26
N ARG A 141 -22.16 10.96 5.58
CA ARG A 141 -20.84 11.53 5.84
C ARG A 141 -20.17 11.85 4.51
N VAL A 142 -19.20 12.75 4.53
CA VAL A 142 -18.34 12.95 3.37
C VAL A 142 -17.49 11.71 3.12
N ILE A 143 -17.15 11.49 1.85
CA ILE A 143 -16.14 10.51 1.44
C ILE A 143 -14.96 11.29 0.91
N ASP A 144 -13.80 11.08 1.53
CA ASP A 144 -12.60 11.87 1.28
C ASP A 144 -11.66 11.18 0.30
N PHE A 145 -11.08 11.94 -0.61
CA PHE A 145 -10.09 11.48 -1.58
C PHE A 145 -8.78 12.24 -1.33
N TYR A 146 -7.75 11.52 -0.90
CA TYR A 146 -6.44 12.05 -0.60
C TYR A 146 -5.46 11.57 -1.67
N ARG A 147 -5.06 12.46 -2.56
CA ARG A 147 -4.03 12.17 -3.57
C ARG A 147 -2.67 12.40 -2.96
N PHE A 148 -1.92 11.33 -2.73
CA PHE A 148 -0.57 11.34 -2.21
C PHE A 148 0.45 11.19 -3.33
N TYR A 149 1.69 11.55 -3.01
CA TYR A 149 2.87 11.25 -3.81
C TYR A 149 3.97 10.69 -2.92
N TYR A 150 4.76 9.75 -3.46
CA TYR A 150 5.94 9.24 -2.79
C TYR A 150 7.08 10.29 -2.81
N LYS A 151 7.76 10.48 -1.68
CA LYS A 151 8.92 11.36 -1.56
C LYS A 151 10.19 10.58 -1.81
N ASP A 152 10.45 10.32 -3.08
CA ASP A 152 11.68 9.67 -3.47
C ASP A 152 12.90 10.53 -3.13
N SER A 153 13.90 9.95 -2.46
CA SER A 153 15.14 10.63 -2.07
C SER A 153 15.97 11.18 -3.25
N LEU A 154 15.78 10.65 -4.46
CA LEU A 154 16.43 11.13 -5.68
C LEU A 154 15.69 12.30 -6.34
N LEU A 155 14.46 12.55 -5.93
CA LEU A 155 13.65 13.66 -6.41
C LEU A 155 13.73 14.80 -5.39
N GLY A 156 13.91 16.03 -5.85
CA GLY A 156 14.09 17.22 -5.00
C GLY A 156 12.81 17.68 -4.27
N GLY A 157 11.80 16.83 -4.10
CA GLY A 157 10.48 17.17 -3.56
C GLY A 157 9.34 16.66 -4.44
N LEU A 158 8.29 17.47 -4.59
CA LEU A 158 7.19 17.19 -5.52
C LEU A 158 7.70 17.33 -6.95
N ASP A 159 7.77 16.22 -7.66
CA ASP A 159 8.26 16.11 -9.03
C ASP A 159 7.25 15.29 -9.86
N PRO A 160 6.93 15.68 -11.11
CA PRO A 160 6.00 14.92 -11.96
C PRO A 160 6.42 13.47 -12.21
N ASP A 161 7.71 13.15 -12.10
CA ASP A 161 8.20 11.79 -12.31
C ASP A 161 7.95 10.88 -11.09
N THR A 162 7.48 11.40 -9.95
CA THR A 162 7.15 10.59 -8.79
C THR A 162 5.91 9.72 -8.98
N THR A 163 5.73 8.72 -8.13
CA THR A 163 4.54 7.88 -8.09
C THR A 163 3.43 8.56 -7.29
N PHE A 164 2.28 8.77 -7.94
CA PHE A 164 1.05 9.27 -7.33
C PHE A 164 0.08 8.12 -7.07
N PHE A 165 -0.72 8.27 -6.01
CA PHE A 165 -1.78 7.33 -5.67
C PHE A 165 -2.85 8.02 -4.83
N THR A 166 -4.08 7.54 -4.94
CA THR A 166 -5.23 8.09 -4.22
C THR A 166 -5.66 7.14 -3.11
N VAL A 167 -5.73 7.64 -1.88
CA VAL A 167 -6.32 6.94 -0.72
C VAL A 167 -7.68 7.56 -0.41
N ILE A 168 -8.71 6.72 -0.35
CA ILE A 168 -10.11 7.11 -0.13
C ILE A 168 -10.52 6.70 1.28
N GLY A 169 -10.94 7.66 2.08
CA GLY A 169 -11.44 7.43 3.43
C GLY A 169 -12.96 7.37 3.46
N VAL A 170 -13.52 6.28 3.98
CA VAL A 170 -14.98 6.09 4.10
C VAL A 170 -15.41 5.75 5.53
N HIS A 171 -16.58 6.26 5.91
CA HIS A 171 -17.36 5.75 7.05
C HIS A 171 -18.83 5.70 6.64
N LEU A 172 -19.27 4.55 6.16
CA LEU A 172 -20.60 4.37 5.59
C LEU A 172 -21.69 4.34 6.68
N LYS A 173 -22.95 4.37 6.25
CA LYS A 173 -24.09 4.37 7.17
C LYS A 173 -24.12 3.08 8.01
N ALA A 174 -24.08 3.23 9.32
CA ALA A 174 -24.30 2.15 10.28
C ALA A 174 -25.77 1.71 10.35
N GLY A 175 -26.02 0.51 10.88
CA GLY A 175 -27.36 -0.05 11.07
C GLY A 175 -27.79 -1.05 9.99
N SER A 176 -28.85 -1.80 10.30
CA SER A 176 -29.27 -2.98 9.53
C SER A 176 -30.57 -2.80 8.75
N SER A 177 -31.26 -1.65 8.88
CA SER A 177 -32.51 -1.42 8.16
C SER A 177 -32.29 -1.32 6.65
N THR A 178 -33.34 -1.54 5.86
CA THR A 178 -33.28 -1.32 4.40
C THR A 178 -32.90 0.11 4.04
N SER A 179 -33.30 1.10 4.86
CA SER A 179 -32.89 2.49 4.68
C SER A 179 -31.38 2.66 4.84
N ASP A 180 -30.79 2.03 5.86
CA ASP A 180 -29.35 2.07 6.10
C ASP A 180 -28.57 1.43 4.94
N GLN A 181 -29.03 0.26 4.49
CA GLN A 181 -28.47 -0.45 3.34
C GLN A 181 -28.53 0.40 2.07
N ASN A 182 -29.66 1.07 1.79
CA ASN A 182 -29.80 1.95 0.64
C ASN A 182 -28.86 3.15 0.70
N GLN A 183 -28.63 3.73 1.88
CA GLN A 183 -27.66 4.81 2.06
C GLN A 183 -26.22 4.33 1.80
N ARG A 184 -25.86 3.10 2.22
CA ARG A 184 -24.57 2.49 1.86
C ARG A 184 -24.45 2.28 0.35
N ASN A 185 -25.50 1.77 -0.30
CA ASN A 185 -25.52 1.54 -1.75
C ASN A 185 -25.30 2.84 -2.53
N ALA A 186 -26.01 3.91 -2.15
CA ALA A 186 -25.88 5.22 -2.78
C ALA A 186 -24.47 5.81 -2.61
N ALA A 187 -23.92 5.69 -1.40
CA ALA A 187 -22.57 6.16 -1.08
C ALA A 187 -21.50 5.44 -1.91
N THR A 188 -21.48 4.11 -1.93
CA THR A 188 -20.46 3.37 -2.69
C THR A 188 -20.60 3.52 -4.19
N LEU A 189 -21.83 3.63 -4.71
CA LEU A 189 -22.04 3.94 -6.12
C LEU A 189 -21.50 5.32 -6.49
N ALA A 190 -21.76 6.34 -5.66
CA ALA A 190 -21.23 7.69 -5.86
C ALA A 190 -19.70 7.72 -5.79
N THR A 191 -19.09 6.92 -4.89
CA THR A 191 -17.63 6.75 -4.82
C THR A 191 -17.08 6.22 -6.14
N MET A 192 -17.63 5.13 -6.68
CA MET A 192 -17.13 4.55 -7.93
C MET A 192 -17.34 5.48 -9.14
N GLN A 193 -18.46 6.21 -9.19
CA GLN A 193 -18.70 7.24 -10.20
C GLN A 193 -17.66 8.37 -10.12
N TYR A 194 -17.28 8.77 -8.91
CA TYR A 194 -16.23 9.78 -8.70
C TYR A 194 -14.85 9.26 -9.08
N ILE A 195 -14.49 8.03 -8.71
CA ILE A 195 -13.25 7.38 -9.15
C ILE A 195 -13.18 7.40 -10.68
N GLN A 196 -14.22 6.90 -11.35
CA GLN A 196 -14.28 6.83 -12.81
C GLN A 196 -14.11 8.18 -13.51
N THR A 197 -14.57 9.28 -12.91
CA THR A 197 -14.69 10.56 -13.62
C THR A 197 -13.71 11.63 -13.15
N GLN A 198 -13.20 11.54 -11.92
CA GLN A 198 -12.41 12.60 -11.29
C GLN A 198 -11.06 12.14 -10.74
N VAL A 199 -10.89 10.85 -10.42
CA VAL A 199 -9.60 10.34 -9.94
C VAL A 199 -8.66 10.16 -11.13
N GLN A 200 -7.45 10.71 -11.02
CA GLN A 200 -6.45 10.74 -12.09
C GLN A 200 -5.43 9.60 -12.00
N ASP A 201 -5.35 8.95 -10.84
CA ASP A 201 -4.36 7.92 -10.57
C ASP A 201 -5.00 6.54 -10.78
N ASP A 202 -4.25 5.62 -11.39
CA ASP A 202 -4.68 4.22 -11.50
C ASP A 202 -4.46 3.47 -10.16
N ASN A 203 -3.47 3.90 -9.37
CA ASN A 203 -3.24 3.40 -8.02
C ASN A 203 -4.25 3.98 -7.03
N VAL A 204 -5.28 3.20 -6.70
CA VAL A 204 -6.36 3.61 -5.78
C VAL A 204 -6.48 2.65 -4.60
N ILE A 205 -6.56 3.20 -3.40
CA ILE A 205 -6.82 2.46 -2.16
C ILE A 205 -8.08 3.04 -1.53
N LEU A 206 -9.07 2.21 -1.22
CA LEU A 206 -10.24 2.61 -0.42
C LEU A 206 -10.16 1.94 0.94
N CYS A 207 -10.32 2.71 2.01
CA CYS A 207 -10.27 2.15 3.35
C CYS A 207 -11.20 2.84 4.34
N GLY A 208 -11.60 2.07 5.34
CA GLY A 208 -12.45 2.55 6.43
C GLY A 208 -13.54 1.58 6.82
N ASP A 209 -14.43 2.09 7.67
CA ASP A 209 -15.58 1.37 8.19
C ASP A 209 -16.72 1.38 7.15
N LEU A 210 -16.95 0.23 6.54
CA LEU A 210 -18.01 0.04 5.56
C LEU A 210 -19.37 -0.24 6.19
N ASN A 211 -19.45 -0.65 7.47
CA ASN A 211 -20.69 -1.11 8.10
C ASN A 211 -21.44 -2.15 7.23
N ILE A 212 -20.70 -3.07 6.61
CA ILE A 212 -21.22 -4.14 5.75
C ILE A 212 -20.88 -5.50 6.34
N ASN A 213 -21.90 -6.33 6.52
CA ASN A 213 -21.77 -7.67 7.12
C ASN A 213 -21.49 -8.78 6.10
N THR A 214 -21.63 -8.51 4.80
CA THR A 214 -21.41 -9.50 3.75
C THR A 214 -20.93 -8.90 2.44
N GLY A 215 -19.98 -9.58 1.81
CA GLY A 215 -19.49 -9.29 0.48
C GLY A 215 -20.57 -9.38 -0.61
N ALA A 216 -21.68 -10.08 -0.38
CA ALA A 216 -22.81 -10.14 -1.32
C ALA A 216 -23.69 -8.88 -1.32
N SER A 217 -23.48 -7.95 -0.37
CA SER A 217 -24.28 -6.72 -0.30
C SER A 217 -24.09 -5.86 -1.56
N THR A 218 -25.16 -5.19 -2.01
CA THR A 218 -25.08 -4.27 -3.15
C THR A 218 -24.02 -3.20 -2.94
N ALA A 219 -23.89 -2.66 -1.73
CA ALA A 219 -22.90 -1.65 -1.41
C ALA A 219 -21.47 -2.15 -1.65
N PHE A 220 -21.13 -3.38 -1.23
CA PHE A 220 -19.80 -3.96 -1.47
C PHE A 220 -19.60 -4.32 -2.94
N GLN A 221 -20.63 -4.89 -3.58
CA GLN A 221 -20.60 -5.24 -5.00
C GLN A 221 -20.44 -4.03 -5.92
N ASN A 222 -20.93 -2.85 -5.51
CA ASN A 222 -20.62 -1.61 -6.23
C ASN A 222 -19.10 -1.38 -6.32
N LEU A 223 -18.34 -1.71 -5.28
CA LEU A 223 -16.88 -1.49 -5.22
C LEU A 223 -16.12 -2.56 -6.02
N VAL A 224 -16.44 -3.84 -5.80
CA VAL A 224 -15.67 -4.97 -6.34
C VAL A 224 -16.15 -5.50 -7.69
N SER A 225 -17.40 -5.23 -8.03
CA SER A 225 -18.05 -5.70 -9.26
C SER A 225 -18.61 -4.53 -10.07
N TYR A 226 -18.01 -3.34 -9.96
CA TYR A 226 -18.44 -2.15 -10.69
C TYR A 226 -18.52 -2.40 -12.21
N SER A 227 -19.43 -1.74 -12.91
CA SER A 227 -19.66 -2.02 -14.34
C SER A 227 -18.47 -1.68 -15.22
N VAL A 228 -17.66 -0.69 -14.84
CA VAL A 228 -16.41 -0.32 -15.53
C VAL A 228 -15.25 -1.06 -14.88
N ALA A 229 -14.73 -2.10 -15.56
CA ALA A 229 -13.74 -3.00 -14.99
C ALA A 229 -12.42 -2.31 -14.58
N GLY A 230 -11.96 -1.33 -15.37
CA GLY A 230 -10.68 -0.63 -15.15
C GLY A 230 -10.64 0.31 -13.94
N VAL A 231 -11.72 0.44 -13.17
CA VAL A 231 -11.73 1.21 -11.91
C VAL A 231 -12.23 0.40 -10.73
N ARG A 232 -12.40 -0.91 -10.89
CA ARG A 232 -12.83 -1.80 -9.79
C ARG A 232 -11.78 -1.82 -8.70
N LEU A 233 -12.27 -2.00 -7.48
CA LEU A 233 -11.44 -2.27 -6.32
C LEU A 233 -11.51 -3.75 -5.96
N TYR A 234 -10.49 -4.26 -5.31
CA TYR A 234 -10.34 -5.66 -4.97
C TYR A 234 -10.03 -5.78 -3.50
N ASP A 235 -10.61 -6.79 -2.86
CA ASP A 235 -10.22 -7.20 -1.52
C ASP A 235 -8.90 -7.99 -1.62
N PRO A 236 -7.77 -7.51 -1.05
CA PRO A 236 -6.49 -8.21 -1.11
C PRO A 236 -6.53 -9.60 -0.48
N LEU A 237 -7.51 -9.88 0.39
CA LEU A 237 -7.73 -11.19 0.97
C LEU A 237 -8.52 -12.14 0.06
N ASN A 238 -9.23 -11.60 -0.94
CA ASN A 238 -10.19 -12.33 -1.76
C ASN A 238 -11.26 -13.05 -0.91
N GLU A 239 -11.69 -12.44 0.19
CA GLU A 239 -12.63 -13.01 1.17
C GLU A 239 -14.03 -12.43 0.98
N VAL A 240 -14.62 -12.59 -0.21
CA VAL A 240 -16.00 -12.18 -0.48
C VAL A 240 -16.97 -13.22 0.12
N GLY A 241 -17.48 -12.94 1.33
CA GLY A 241 -18.26 -13.91 2.10
C GLY A 241 -19.31 -13.31 3.02
N ASN A 242 -19.78 -14.13 3.97
CA ASN A 242 -20.52 -13.64 5.14
C ASN A 242 -19.51 -13.39 6.25
N TRP A 243 -19.43 -12.16 6.74
CA TRP A 243 -18.47 -11.79 7.78
C TRP A 243 -19.10 -11.54 9.14
N TYR A 244 -20.42 -11.72 9.24
CA TYR A 244 -21.13 -11.58 10.51
C TYR A 244 -21.34 -12.94 11.15
N ASN A 245 -20.92 -13.05 12.39
CA ASN A 245 -21.06 -14.22 13.25
C ASN A 245 -20.63 -15.51 12.54
N ASP A 246 -19.58 -15.40 11.73
CA ASP A 246 -19.01 -16.52 10.99
C ASP A 246 -17.65 -16.91 11.56
N TYR A 247 -17.58 -18.09 12.17
CA TYR A 247 -16.33 -18.59 12.74
C TYR A 247 -15.25 -18.78 11.65
N GLY A 248 -15.63 -19.03 10.39
CA GLY A 248 -14.68 -19.13 9.26
C GLY A 248 -13.91 -17.83 9.04
N SER A 249 -14.58 -16.69 9.21
CA SER A 249 -14.06 -15.33 9.04
C SER A 249 -13.41 -14.74 10.30
N ARG A 250 -13.28 -15.51 11.38
CA ARG A 250 -12.79 -15.00 12.68
C ARG A 250 -11.43 -14.30 12.64
N TYR A 251 -10.54 -14.69 11.74
CA TYR A 251 -9.21 -14.09 11.58
C TYR A 251 -9.23 -12.69 10.95
N ILE A 252 -10.37 -12.28 10.40
CA ILE A 252 -10.53 -11.02 9.66
C ILE A 252 -11.63 -10.13 10.27
N HIS A 253 -12.19 -10.52 11.42
CA HIS A 253 -13.12 -9.67 12.17
C HIS A 253 -12.40 -8.48 12.80
N THR A 254 -13.09 -7.35 12.81
CA THR A 254 -12.60 -6.04 13.23
C THR A 254 -13.46 -5.42 14.33
N GLN A 255 -14.70 -5.89 14.55
CA GLN A 255 -15.59 -5.44 15.60
C GLN A 255 -16.38 -6.64 16.19
N SER A 256 -16.81 -6.64 17.44
CA SER A 256 -16.46 -5.71 18.52
C SER A 256 -15.34 -6.25 19.39
N THR A 257 -14.48 -5.37 19.90
CA THR A 257 -13.42 -5.76 20.84
C THR A 257 -13.93 -6.27 22.20
N ARG A 258 -15.24 -6.24 22.45
CA ARG A 258 -15.87 -6.59 23.74
C ARG A 258 -17.22 -7.26 23.56
N THR A 259 -17.59 -8.12 24.52
CA THR A 259 -18.84 -8.90 24.51
C THR A 259 -20.08 -8.07 24.79
N SER A 260 -20.00 -7.13 25.74
CA SER A 260 -21.14 -6.31 26.19
C SER A 260 -20.94 -4.83 25.88
N ASN A 261 -22.03 -4.08 25.76
CA ASN A 261 -21.94 -2.63 25.71
C ASN A 261 -21.30 -2.12 27.01
N THR A 262 -20.19 -1.39 26.92
CA THR A 262 -19.50 -0.81 28.07
C THR A 262 -19.58 0.71 28.07
N ASN A 263 -18.99 1.35 29.10
CA ASN A 263 -18.86 2.80 29.17
C ASN A 263 -20.22 3.51 29.04
N ASN A 264 -21.23 3.02 29.78
CA ASN A 264 -22.61 3.51 29.71
C ASN A 264 -23.26 3.43 28.31
N GLY A 265 -22.83 2.47 27.49
CA GLY A 265 -23.34 2.28 26.13
C GLY A 265 -22.61 3.09 25.07
N CYS A 266 -21.52 3.79 25.42
CA CYS A 266 -20.69 4.45 24.40
C CYS A 266 -19.99 3.44 23.47
N PHE A 267 -19.52 2.33 24.03
CA PHE A 267 -18.74 1.32 23.32
C PHE A 267 -19.64 0.13 23.00
N SER A 268 -19.76 -0.22 21.72
CA SER A 268 -20.61 -1.33 21.28
C SER A 268 -20.05 -2.67 21.75
N GLY A 269 -20.94 -3.58 22.14
CA GLY A 269 -20.63 -5.00 22.41
C GLY A 269 -20.94 -5.90 21.21
N GLY A 270 -21.03 -7.20 21.45
CA GLY A 270 -21.27 -8.23 20.43
C GLY A 270 -20.19 -9.31 20.41
N GLY A 271 -18.98 -8.98 20.87
CA GLY A 271 -17.79 -9.82 20.70
C GLY A 271 -17.20 -9.70 19.29
N LEU A 272 -16.02 -10.27 19.06
CA LEU A 272 -15.28 -10.07 17.81
C LEU A 272 -15.84 -10.96 16.68
N ASP A 273 -16.95 -10.53 16.06
CA ASP A 273 -17.77 -11.32 15.15
C ASP A 273 -18.17 -10.64 13.83
N ASP A 274 -17.66 -9.44 13.55
CA ASP A 274 -17.94 -8.65 12.33
C ASP A 274 -16.66 -8.17 11.64
N ARG A 275 -16.63 -8.16 10.29
CA ARG A 275 -15.60 -7.44 9.48
C ARG A 275 -16.18 -6.16 8.88
N TYR A 276 -16.11 -5.06 9.61
CA TYR A 276 -16.57 -3.75 9.12
C TYR A 276 -15.48 -2.90 8.49
N ASP A 277 -14.23 -3.09 8.90
CA ASP A 277 -13.12 -2.28 8.44
C ASP A 277 -12.39 -2.97 7.29
N HIS A 278 -12.32 -2.29 6.14
CA HIS A 278 -11.74 -2.84 4.92
C HIS A 278 -10.60 -1.97 4.40
N ILE A 279 -9.67 -2.58 3.68
CA ILE A 279 -8.78 -1.89 2.75
C ILE A 279 -8.91 -2.62 1.42
N LEU A 280 -9.46 -1.95 0.42
CA LEU A 280 -9.58 -2.42 -0.96
C LEU A 280 -8.58 -1.66 -1.83
N VAL A 281 -8.05 -2.33 -2.85
CA VAL A 281 -7.02 -1.76 -3.74
C VAL A 281 -7.42 -1.92 -5.20
N SER A 282 -6.94 -1.05 -6.09
CA SER A 282 -7.12 -1.22 -7.53
C SER A 282 -6.35 -2.44 -8.08
N ASP A 283 -6.65 -2.84 -9.32
CA ASP A 283 -5.97 -3.96 -9.97
C ASP A 283 -4.47 -3.70 -10.13
N GLU A 284 -4.12 -2.44 -10.38
CA GLU A 284 -2.75 -1.97 -10.57
C GLU A 284 -1.92 -2.20 -9.31
N ILE A 285 -2.44 -1.84 -8.13
CA ILE A 285 -1.79 -2.15 -6.86
C ILE A 285 -1.78 -3.66 -6.61
N LEU A 286 -2.89 -4.36 -6.87
CA LEU A 286 -2.98 -5.80 -6.58
C LEU A 286 -1.96 -6.63 -7.37
N ASN A 287 -1.69 -6.25 -8.62
CA ASN A 287 -0.86 -7.00 -9.56
C ASN A 287 0.49 -6.34 -9.88
N GLY A 288 0.85 -5.24 -9.23
CA GLY A 288 2.16 -4.60 -9.38
C GLY A 288 2.34 -3.84 -10.70
N ALA A 289 1.42 -2.93 -11.01
CA ALA A 289 1.50 -2.01 -12.12
C ALA A 289 1.64 -0.55 -11.63
N GLU A 290 1.98 0.37 -12.53
CA GLU A 290 2.08 1.81 -12.24
C GLU A 290 2.96 2.16 -11.02
N GLY A 291 4.00 1.34 -10.77
CA GLY A 291 5.02 1.59 -9.75
C GLY A 291 4.59 1.33 -8.31
N ILE A 292 3.43 0.71 -8.06
CA ILE A 292 2.99 0.27 -6.73
C ILE A 292 2.53 -1.19 -6.78
N GLU A 293 2.93 -1.99 -5.79
CA GLU A 293 2.51 -3.39 -5.65
C GLU A 293 2.07 -3.69 -4.22
N TYR A 294 0.96 -4.40 -4.05
CA TYR A 294 0.54 -4.96 -2.77
C TYR A 294 1.56 -5.99 -2.28
N VAL A 295 2.02 -5.83 -1.04
CA VAL A 295 2.87 -6.84 -0.40
C VAL A 295 1.99 -8.01 0.00
N VAL A 296 2.06 -9.10 -0.76
CA VAL A 296 1.28 -10.32 -0.52
C VAL A 296 1.39 -10.78 0.94
N ASN A 297 0.24 -11.07 1.56
CA ASN A 297 0.07 -11.45 2.96
C ASN A 297 0.42 -10.37 4.00
N SER A 298 0.48 -9.10 3.62
CA SER A 298 0.69 -7.99 4.57
C SER A 298 -0.58 -7.46 5.22
N PHE A 299 -1.77 -7.83 4.70
CA PHE A 299 -3.03 -7.45 5.32
C PHE A 299 -3.16 -8.06 6.71
N GLN A 300 -3.45 -7.25 7.73
CA GLN A 300 -3.62 -7.71 9.11
C GLN A 300 -4.70 -6.92 9.84
N VAL A 301 -5.45 -7.60 10.70
CA VAL A 301 -6.28 -6.96 11.74
C VAL A 301 -5.51 -7.02 13.06
N ILE A 302 -5.01 -5.88 13.51
CA ILE A 302 -4.09 -5.85 14.65
C ILE A 302 -4.85 -6.06 15.95
N GLY A 303 -4.45 -7.07 16.74
CA GLY A 303 -5.14 -7.45 17.98
C GLY A 303 -6.10 -8.63 17.84
N ASN A 304 -6.37 -9.08 16.61
CA ASN A 304 -7.16 -10.28 16.35
C ASN A 304 -6.23 -11.49 16.22
N ASP A 305 -6.35 -12.46 17.13
CA ASP A 305 -5.63 -13.73 17.09
C ASP A 305 -6.45 -14.87 16.47
N GLY A 306 -7.72 -14.62 16.14
CA GLY A 306 -8.69 -15.59 15.66
C GLY A 306 -9.24 -16.54 16.73
N GLU A 307 -8.95 -16.32 18.01
CA GLU A 307 -9.41 -17.17 19.11
C GLU A 307 -10.49 -16.50 19.98
N HIS A 308 -10.74 -15.20 19.79
CA HIS A 308 -11.74 -14.42 20.54
C HIS A 308 -13.05 -14.18 19.76
N PHE A 309 -13.44 -15.12 18.90
CA PHE A 309 -14.71 -15.03 18.16
C PHE A 309 -15.90 -14.96 19.13
N ASN A 310 -16.75 -13.93 19.00
CA ASN A 310 -17.85 -13.61 19.94
C ASN A 310 -17.39 -13.33 21.40
N ASP A 311 -16.10 -13.10 21.62
CA ASP A 311 -15.53 -12.81 22.95
C ASP A 311 -14.85 -11.43 23.00
N ASP A 312 -14.46 -11.03 24.21
CA ASP A 312 -13.68 -9.81 24.45
C ASP A 312 -12.22 -10.11 24.16
N ILE A 313 -11.54 -9.22 23.41
CA ILE A 313 -10.14 -9.46 23.00
C ILE A 313 -9.17 -9.53 24.19
N THR A 314 -9.62 -9.11 25.38
CA THR A 314 -8.88 -9.16 26.64
C THR A 314 -9.30 -10.29 27.57
N ASP A 315 -10.30 -11.10 27.19
CA ASP A 315 -10.64 -12.30 27.95
C ASP A 315 -9.59 -13.39 27.75
N GLY A 316 -9.16 -14.06 28.81
CA GLY A 316 -8.10 -15.07 28.69
C GLY A 316 -6.76 -14.53 28.15
N VAL A 317 -6.17 -15.26 27.20
CA VAL A 317 -4.81 -14.99 26.68
C VAL A 317 -4.89 -14.64 25.19
N ASN A 318 -4.57 -13.40 24.87
CA ASN A 318 -4.33 -12.94 23.50
C ASN A 318 -2.86 -12.50 23.37
N LEU A 319 -2.12 -13.16 22.46
CA LEU A 319 -0.69 -12.91 22.22
C LEU A 319 -0.41 -12.30 20.84
N SER A 320 -1.43 -11.84 20.11
CA SER A 320 -1.23 -11.24 18.78
C SER A 320 -0.43 -9.93 18.86
N VAL A 321 -0.48 -9.24 20.00
CA VAL A 321 0.26 -8.01 20.29
C VAL A 321 0.73 -7.99 21.75
N PRO A 322 1.72 -7.14 22.12
CA PRO A 322 2.10 -6.95 23.52
C PRO A 322 0.91 -6.52 24.39
N ALA A 323 0.89 -6.94 25.66
CA ALA A 323 -0.25 -6.72 26.55
C ALA A 323 -0.65 -5.23 26.70
N ASN A 324 0.32 -4.31 26.74
CA ASN A 324 0.03 -2.87 26.79
C ASN A 324 -0.65 -2.36 25.51
N VAL A 325 -0.31 -2.94 24.36
CA VAL A 325 -0.95 -2.62 23.07
C VAL A 325 -2.37 -3.20 23.04
N LEU A 326 -2.56 -4.44 23.52
CA LEU A 326 -3.89 -5.06 23.60
C LEU A 326 -4.85 -4.25 24.49
N SER A 327 -4.39 -3.81 25.66
CA SER A 327 -5.18 -2.92 26.53
C SER A 327 -5.46 -1.57 25.86
N ALA A 328 -4.52 -1.03 25.09
CA ALA A 328 -4.73 0.20 24.33
C ALA A 328 -5.79 -0.01 23.23
N LEU A 329 -5.75 -1.11 22.49
CA LEU A 329 -6.75 -1.45 21.47
C LEU A 329 -8.15 -1.53 22.08
N HIS A 330 -8.31 -2.28 23.17
CA HIS A 330 -9.59 -2.41 23.88
C HIS A 330 -10.09 -1.08 24.46
N GLY A 331 -9.19 -0.25 24.98
CA GLY A 331 -9.53 1.07 25.53
C GLY A 331 -9.79 2.15 24.46
N MET A 332 -9.26 1.97 23.25
CA MET A 332 -9.35 2.97 22.19
C MET A 332 -10.70 2.94 21.47
N SER A 333 -11.20 1.76 21.10
CA SER A 333 -12.37 1.62 20.23
C SER A 333 -13.07 0.28 20.42
N ASP A 334 -14.32 0.14 19.96
CA ASP A 334 -14.95 -1.14 19.63
C ASP A 334 -14.41 -1.78 18.35
N HIS A 335 -13.61 -1.05 17.57
CA HIS A 335 -12.93 -1.60 16.40
C HIS A 335 -11.47 -1.94 16.68
N LEU A 336 -10.91 -2.80 15.81
CA LEU A 336 -9.48 -3.04 15.66
C LEU A 336 -8.94 -2.33 14.40
N PRO A 337 -7.70 -1.81 14.43
CA PRO A 337 -7.07 -1.22 13.25
C PRO A 337 -6.73 -2.28 12.22
N VAL A 338 -6.97 -1.96 10.95
CA VAL A 338 -6.63 -2.79 9.80
C VAL A 338 -5.46 -2.16 9.07
N VAL A 339 -4.50 -2.98 8.67
CA VAL A 339 -3.32 -2.54 7.92
C VAL A 339 -3.11 -3.36 6.67
N LEU A 340 -2.42 -2.77 5.69
CA LEU A 340 -1.69 -3.51 4.66
C LEU A 340 -0.40 -2.77 4.31
N GLU A 341 0.50 -3.44 3.61
CA GLU A 341 1.72 -2.87 3.08
C GLU A 341 1.71 -2.87 1.54
N ILE A 342 2.27 -1.81 0.96
CA ILE A 342 2.53 -1.67 -0.47
C ILE A 342 4.02 -1.38 -0.66
N ASP A 343 4.60 -1.93 -1.71
CA ASP A 343 5.92 -1.57 -2.20
C ASP A 343 5.77 -0.53 -3.31
N ILE A 344 6.47 0.60 -3.18
CA ILE A 344 6.54 1.64 -4.21
C ILE A 344 7.91 1.59 -4.87
N GLU A 345 7.95 1.51 -6.19
CA GLU A 345 9.20 1.50 -6.95
C GLU A 345 9.95 2.83 -6.77
N LYS A 346 11.19 2.74 -6.28
CA LYS A 346 12.11 3.87 -6.16
C LYS A 346 12.69 4.18 -7.53
N LYS A 347 12.92 5.46 -7.77
CA LYS A 347 13.78 5.89 -8.87
C LYS A 347 15.18 5.33 -8.63
N SER A 348 15.85 4.96 -9.72
CA SER A 348 17.21 4.48 -9.68
C SER A 348 18.07 5.28 -10.66
N VAL A 349 19.29 5.59 -10.27
CA VAL A 349 20.29 6.17 -11.17
C VAL A 349 21.04 5.01 -11.83
N GLY A 350 20.55 4.58 -12.98
CA GLY A 350 21.15 3.50 -13.77
C GLY A 350 20.38 3.30 -15.07
N LEU A 351 21.06 2.85 -16.12
CA LEU A 351 20.33 2.34 -17.29
C LEU A 351 19.62 1.06 -16.84
N PRO A 352 18.32 0.87 -17.13
CA PRO A 352 17.64 -0.39 -16.85
C PRO A 352 18.39 -1.49 -17.60
N GLU A 353 19.17 -2.26 -16.85
CA GLU A 353 19.84 -3.44 -17.36
C GLU A 353 18.76 -4.49 -17.45
N SER A 354 18.19 -4.66 -18.64
CA SER A 354 17.29 -5.77 -18.86
C SER A 354 18.05 -7.04 -18.51
N LYS A 355 17.46 -7.90 -17.67
CA LYS A 355 17.87 -9.29 -17.48
C LYS A 355 17.66 -10.04 -18.81
N PHE A 356 18.36 -9.62 -19.86
CA PHE A 356 18.54 -10.41 -21.05
C PHE A 356 19.29 -11.64 -20.57
N GLY A 357 18.63 -12.81 -20.64
CA GLY A 357 19.35 -14.07 -20.48
C GLY A 357 20.56 -14.01 -21.41
N GLY A 358 21.77 -14.21 -20.88
CA GLY A 358 23.04 -13.98 -21.55
C GLY A 358 23.27 -14.76 -22.87
N ASP A 359 22.24 -15.43 -23.38
CA ASP A 359 22.25 -16.33 -24.53
C ASP A 359 21.52 -15.79 -25.77
N GLN A 360 20.96 -14.56 -25.74
CA GLN A 360 20.20 -14.01 -26.86
C GLN A 360 21.02 -13.19 -27.87
N ILE A 361 22.07 -12.46 -27.45
CA ILE A 361 23.06 -11.92 -28.40
C ILE A 361 24.14 -12.97 -28.62
N ARG A 362 24.37 -13.33 -29.87
CA ARG A 362 25.42 -14.26 -30.28
C ARG A 362 26.55 -13.52 -30.95
N VAL A 363 27.77 -13.76 -30.48
CA VAL A 363 28.99 -13.34 -31.19
C VAL A 363 29.65 -14.57 -31.79
N ALA A 364 29.79 -14.60 -33.11
CA ALA A 364 30.49 -15.64 -33.83
C ALA A 364 31.78 -15.09 -34.44
N GLN A 365 32.91 -15.73 -34.16
CA GLN A 365 34.18 -15.43 -34.83
C GLN A 365 34.15 -16.05 -36.24
N LEU A 366 34.26 -15.24 -37.29
CA LEU A 366 34.27 -15.71 -38.68
C LEU A 366 35.70 -15.89 -39.21
N THR A 367 36.57 -14.93 -38.92
CA THR A 367 38.02 -14.98 -39.19
C THR A 367 38.77 -14.32 -38.03
N GLU A 368 40.10 -14.24 -38.04
CA GLU A 368 40.87 -13.56 -36.97
C GLU A 368 40.39 -12.12 -36.71
N ASP A 369 40.05 -11.39 -37.77
CA ASP A 369 39.64 -9.97 -37.68
C ASP A 369 38.18 -9.73 -38.06
N LEU A 370 37.36 -10.76 -38.24
CA LEU A 370 35.95 -10.60 -38.58
C LEU A 370 35.07 -11.34 -37.58
N ILE A 371 34.17 -10.61 -36.94
CA ILE A 371 33.12 -11.17 -36.09
C ILE A 371 31.75 -10.87 -36.66
N ARG A 372 30.79 -11.68 -36.23
CA ARG A 372 29.38 -11.44 -36.44
C ARG A 372 28.66 -11.34 -35.11
N ILE A 373 27.85 -10.30 -34.96
CA ILE A 373 26.97 -10.08 -33.82
C ILE A 373 25.53 -10.21 -34.31
N GLU A 374 24.76 -11.11 -33.72
CA GLU A 374 23.36 -11.39 -34.07
C GLU A 374 22.48 -11.34 -32.82
N TRP A 375 21.25 -10.84 -32.95
CA TRP A 375 20.23 -10.86 -31.91
C TRP A 375 18.86 -11.16 -32.51
N PRO A 376 17.92 -11.78 -31.78
CA PRO A 376 16.68 -12.24 -32.39
C PRO A 376 15.70 -11.10 -32.67
N HIS A 377 14.90 -11.25 -33.74
CA HIS A 377 13.99 -10.22 -34.26
C HIS A 377 12.88 -9.83 -33.29
N ASN A 378 12.50 -10.74 -32.40
CA ASN A 378 11.53 -10.47 -31.33
C ASN A 378 12.06 -9.50 -30.25
N LEU A 379 13.33 -9.08 -30.31
CA LEU A 379 13.88 -8.06 -29.42
C LEU A 379 13.59 -6.63 -29.88
N GLY A 380 13.09 -6.45 -31.10
CA GLY A 380 12.83 -5.13 -31.67
C GLY A 380 14.04 -4.52 -32.37
N GLU A 381 13.85 -3.32 -32.91
CA GLU A 381 14.87 -2.61 -33.67
C GLU A 381 15.94 -2.02 -32.75
N ALA A 382 17.21 -2.27 -33.10
CA ALA A 382 18.34 -1.69 -32.40
C ALA A 382 18.57 -0.25 -32.86
N SER A 383 18.64 0.69 -31.92
CA SER A 383 19.02 2.07 -32.17
C SER A 383 20.54 2.23 -32.24
N LYS A 384 21.29 1.37 -31.54
CA LYS A 384 22.73 1.48 -31.35
C LYS A 384 23.39 0.12 -31.08
N LEU A 385 24.59 -0.09 -31.60
CA LEU A 385 25.51 -1.16 -31.17
C LEU A 385 26.84 -0.52 -30.76
N GLU A 386 27.39 -0.93 -29.63
CA GLU A 386 28.66 -0.46 -29.11
C GLU A 386 29.57 -1.62 -28.75
N ILE A 387 30.87 -1.46 -29.00
CA ILE A 387 31.91 -2.32 -28.42
C ILE A 387 32.55 -1.59 -27.26
N VAL A 388 32.57 -2.24 -26.10
CA VAL A 388 32.99 -1.65 -24.83
C VAL A 388 34.15 -2.46 -24.25
N ASP A 389 35.16 -1.78 -23.70
CA ASP A 389 36.27 -2.43 -22.99
C ASP A 389 35.90 -2.81 -21.54
N LEU A 390 36.84 -3.47 -20.84
CA LEU A 390 36.67 -3.82 -19.42
C LEU A 390 36.54 -2.61 -18.48
N ASN A 391 36.93 -1.41 -18.92
CA ASN A 391 36.80 -0.19 -18.15
C ASN A 391 35.50 0.57 -18.47
N GLY A 392 34.61 0.00 -19.28
CA GLY A 392 33.34 0.63 -19.67
C GLY A 392 33.49 1.70 -20.78
N ARG A 393 34.65 1.81 -21.43
CA ARG A 393 34.88 2.77 -22.52
C ARG A 393 34.33 2.23 -23.83
N THR A 394 33.52 3.03 -24.53
CA THR A 394 33.09 2.72 -25.91
C THR A 394 34.28 2.85 -26.85
N ILE A 395 34.71 1.73 -27.44
CA ILE A 395 35.81 1.66 -28.40
C ILE A 395 35.28 1.80 -29.83
N MET A 396 34.06 1.34 -30.08
CA MET A 396 33.41 1.43 -31.37
C MET A 396 31.91 1.61 -31.19
N GLU A 397 31.30 2.38 -32.10
CA GLU A 397 29.87 2.61 -32.15
C GLU A 397 29.37 2.43 -33.59
N LEU A 398 28.25 1.74 -33.74
CA LEU A 398 27.61 1.42 -35.01
C LEU A 398 26.10 1.64 -34.88
N LYS A 399 25.47 2.04 -35.98
CA LYS A 399 24.01 2.05 -36.11
C LYS A 399 23.58 0.80 -36.87
N PRO A 400 22.82 -0.11 -36.24
CA PRO A 400 22.34 -1.30 -36.93
C PRO A 400 21.16 -1.02 -37.86
N ASP A 401 21.24 -1.54 -39.08
CA ASP A 401 20.12 -1.52 -40.04
C ASP A 401 19.35 -2.86 -40.06
N ASN A 402 19.85 -3.87 -39.35
CA ASN A 402 19.22 -5.18 -39.21
C ASN A 402 19.69 -5.86 -37.91
N THR A 403 19.06 -6.98 -37.58
CA THR A 403 19.33 -7.85 -36.41
C THR A 403 20.65 -8.63 -36.45
N ARG A 404 21.53 -8.29 -37.40
CA ARG A 404 22.83 -8.89 -37.60
C ARG A 404 23.80 -7.84 -38.13
N ILE A 405 24.99 -7.82 -37.58
CA ILE A 405 26.14 -7.04 -38.06
C ILE A 405 27.34 -7.95 -38.20
N GLU A 406 28.04 -7.86 -39.33
CA GLU A 406 29.42 -8.33 -39.46
C GLU A 406 30.35 -7.13 -39.39
N MET A 407 31.42 -7.25 -38.60
CA MET A 407 32.33 -6.13 -38.37
C MET A 407 33.77 -6.60 -38.29
N ASN A 408 34.66 -5.78 -38.87
CA ASN A 408 36.09 -5.98 -38.75
C ASN A 408 36.56 -5.47 -37.37
N VAL A 409 37.30 -6.33 -36.65
CA VAL A 409 37.79 -6.09 -35.29
C VAL A 409 39.31 -6.04 -35.21
N GLY A 410 40.03 -6.04 -36.32
CA GLY A 410 41.50 -6.08 -36.33
C GLY A 410 42.16 -4.83 -35.73
N SER A 411 41.45 -3.71 -35.66
CA SER A 411 41.91 -2.49 -34.99
C SER A 411 41.54 -2.42 -33.50
N LEU A 412 40.76 -3.39 -32.99
CA LEU A 412 40.33 -3.41 -31.59
C LEU A 412 41.43 -4.00 -30.70
N PRO A 413 41.53 -3.55 -29.43
CA PRO A 413 42.49 -4.12 -28.50
C PRO A 413 42.16 -5.60 -28.21
N ASN A 414 43.20 -6.42 -28.12
CA ASN A 414 43.07 -7.82 -27.71
C ASN A 414 42.61 -7.90 -26.25
N GLY A 415 41.77 -8.88 -25.94
CA GLY A 415 41.24 -9.10 -24.60
C GLY A 415 39.73 -9.34 -24.57
N LEU A 416 39.17 -9.25 -23.37
CA LEU A 416 37.73 -9.36 -23.14
C LEU A 416 37.06 -8.03 -23.51
N LEU A 417 36.11 -8.11 -24.44
CA LEU A 417 35.29 -7.00 -24.91
C LEU A 417 33.81 -7.32 -24.73
N PHE A 418 32.97 -6.29 -24.73
CA PHE A 418 31.53 -6.41 -24.64
C PHE A 418 30.87 -5.82 -25.88
N ALA A 419 29.92 -6.55 -26.46
CA ALA A 419 29.01 -6.03 -27.46
C ALA A 419 27.71 -5.60 -26.74
N ARG A 420 27.41 -4.30 -26.79
CA ARG A 420 26.24 -3.67 -26.16
C ARG A 420 25.27 -3.19 -27.24
N VAL A 421 24.07 -3.78 -27.31
CA VAL A 421 23.00 -3.39 -28.22
C VAL A 421 21.95 -2.59 -27.44
N THR A 422 21.68 -1.37 -27.87
CA THR A 422 20.58 -0.54 -27.35
C THR A 422 19.42 -0.60 -28.33
N LEU A 423 18.23 -0.88 -27.81
CA LEU A 423 16.98 -0.94 -28.58
C LEU A 423 16.31 0.44 -28.63
N GLN A 424 15.39 0.64 -29.58
CA GLN A 424 14.65 1.92 -29.70
C GLN A 424 13.84 2.28 -28.44
N ASN A 425 13.39 1.30 -27.66
CA ASN A 425 12.69 1.49 -26.40
C ASN A 425 13.62 1.75 -25.19
N GLY A 426 14.91 1.97 -25.42
CA GLY A 426 15.90 2.26 -24.36
C GLY A 426 16.45 1.05 -23.62
N ARG A 427 15.94 -0.16 -23.88
CA ARG A 427 16.49 -1.39 -23.28
C ARG A 427 17.86 -1.71 -23.86
N VAL A 428 18.76 -2.20 -23.02
CA VAL A 428 20.14 -2.55 -23.40
C VAL A 428 20.41 -4.03 -23.17
N ALA A 429 20.91 -4.71 -24.20
CA ALA A 429 21.39 -6.09 -24.15
C ALA A 429 22.91 -6.11 -24.32
N MET A 430 23.61 -6.97 -23.57
CA MET A 430 25.06 -7.06 -23.63
C MET A 430 25.53 -8.52 -23.66
N THR A 431 26.58 -8.80 -24.42
CA THR A 431 27.30 -10.07 -24.37
C THR A 431 28.80 -9.84 -24.44
N LYS A 432 29.57 -10.79 -23.91
CA LYS A 432 31.04 -10.72 -23.89
C LYS A 432 31.64 -11.57 -25.01
N PHE A 433 32.75 -11.12 -25.58
CA PHE A 433 33.55 -11.89 -26.53
C PHE A 433 35.03 -11.62 -26.31
N ILE A 434 35.89 -12.55 -26.75
CA ILE A 434 37.33 -12.43 -26.61
C ILE A 434 37.90 -12.11 -28.00
N LYS A 435 38.50 -10.93 -28.14
CA LYS A 435 39.36 -10.62 -29.30
C LYS A 435 40.74 -11.20 -29.02
N ARG A 436 41.16 -12.13 -29.86
CA ARG A 436 42.50 -12.75 -29.81
C ARG A 436 43.49 -11.94 -30.61
#